data_AF-A0A7X8U5I3-F1
#
_entry.id   AF-A0A7X8U5I3-F1
#
_cell.length_a   1.000
_cell.length_b   1.000
_cell.length_c   1.000
_cell.angle_alpha   90.00
_cell.angle_beta   90.00
_cell.angle_gamma   90.00
#
_symmetry.space_group_name_H-M   'P 1'
#
loop_
_entity.id
_entity.type
_entity.pdbx_description
1 polymer ?
#
loop_
_entity_poly.entity_id
_entity_poly.type
_entity_poly.pdbx_seq_one_letter_code
_entity_poly.pdbx_strand_id
1 'polypeptide(L)'
;MKRLLKSPTVNAVCISLFSAFYWFLFALQAGTADYEWLKYYDGSSPFWALWSNLILDGLLMNIAYVLIGVTILVVVLLIIRRRPYDEYHAAILTNCLIVAIILTLIAIAIFYWIVLSEPFWIAGKFTLFIVIHWTTVVFANLTYVLLCRWR
;
A
#
# COMPACT_ATOMS: atom_id res chain seq x y z
N MET A 1 17.54 -15.78 -6.27
CA MET A 1 16.47 -14.77 -6.44
C MET A 1 15.66 -14.96 -7.73
N LYS A 2 16.26 -15.00 -8.93
CA LYS A 2 15.51 -15.06 -10.21
C LYS A 2 14.50 -16.22 -10.32
N ARG A 3 14.80 -17.40 -9.76
CA ARG A 3 13.90 -18.57 -9.82
C ARG A 3 12.62 -18.43 -8.98
N LEU A 4 12.67 -17.65 -7.89
CA LEU A 4 11.49 -17.40 -7.02
C LEU A 4 10.53 -16.41 -7.69
N LEU A 5 11.07 -15.32 -8.25
CA LEU A 5 10.29 -14.30 -8.96
C LEU A 5 9.66 -14.81 -10.27
N LYS A 6 10.14 -15.94 -10.81
CA LYS A 6 9.52 -16.61 -11.97
C LYS A 6 8.19 -17.28 -11.63
N SER A 7 7.87 -17.51 -10.35
CA SER A 7 6.62 -18.15 -9.95
C SER A 7 5.53 -17.11 -9.66
N PRO A 8 4.39 -17.13 -10.39
CA PRO A 8 3.23 -16.29 -10.07
C PRO A 8 2.70 -16.53 -8.66
N THR A 9 2.87 -17.74 -8.14
CA THR A 9 2.48 -18.11 -6.77
C THR A 9 3.27 -17.33 -5.73
N VAL A 10 4.58 -17.13 -5.95
CA VAL A 10 5.41 -16.34 -5.03
C VAL A 10 4.92 -14.90 -4.99
N ASN A 11 4.64 -14.31 -6.17
CA ASN A 11 4.10 -12.95 -6.21
C ASN A 11 2.74 -12.85 -5.50
N ALA A 12 1.85 -13.83 -5.71
CA ALA A 12 0.54 -13.89 -5.06
C ALA A 12 0.66 -13.97 -3.52
N VAL A 13 1.58 -14.79 -3.00
CA VAL A 13 1.85 -14.88 -1.56
C VAL A 13 2.39 -13.56 -1.03
N CYS A 14 3.38 -12.94 -1.70
CA CYS A 14 3.97 -11.68 -1.26
C CYS A 14 2.93 -10.55 -1.20
N ILE A 15 2.12 -10.35 -2.25
CA ILE A 15 1.11 -9.29 -2.26
C ILE A 15 -0.02 -9.54 -1.25
N SER A 16 -0.36 -10.81 -1.01
CA SER A 16 -1.34 -11.21 0.01
C SER A 16 -0.85 -10.89 1.42
N LEU A 17 0.37 -11.31 1.77
CA LEU A 17 0.97 -11.03 3.09
C LEU A 17 1.11 -9.52 3.32
N PHE A 18 1.58 -8.78 2.32
CA PHE A 18 1.71 -7.32 2.39
C PHE A 18 0.37 -6.64 2.63
N SER A 19 -0.67 -7.01 1.88
CA SER A 19 -2.00 -6.41 2.02
C SER A 19 -2.69 -6.82 3.31
N ALA A 20 -2.53 -8.08 3.74
CA ALA A 20 -3.07 -8.56 5.01
C ALA A 20 -2.44 -7.82 6.19
N PHE A 21 -1.14 -7.54 6.14
CA PHE A 21 -0.45 -6.76 7.16
C PHE A 21 -1.02 -5.34 7.28
N TYR A 22 -1.18 -4.62 6.17
CA TYR A 22 -1.74 -3.26 6.21
C TYR A 22 -3.22 -3.21 6.58
N TRP A 23 -4.02 -4.16 6.09
CA TRP A 23 -5.40 -4.27 6.51
C TRP A 23 -5.51 -4.52 8.02
N PHE A 24 -4.67 -5.41 8.57
CA PHE A 24 -4.64 -5.70 10.00
C PHE A 24 -4.30 -4.44 10.83
N LEU A 25 -3.33 -3.62 10.39
CA LEU A 25 -3.02 -2.36 11.06
C LEU A 25 -4.23 -1.40 11.08
N PHE A 26 -4.97 -1.28 9.97
CA PHE A 26 -6.19 -0.47 9.95
C PHE A 26 -7.32 -1.06 10.81
N ALA A 27 -7.47 -2.39 10.82
CA ALA A 27 -8.44 -3.08 11.68
C ALA A 27 -8.18 -2.83 13.16
N LEU A 28 -6.91 -2.90 13.59
CA LEU A 28 -6.52 -2.55 14.96
C LEU A 28 -6.83 -1.08 15.28
N GLN A 29 -6.44 -0.16 14.39
CA GLN A 29 -6.67 1.27 14.59
C GLN A 29 -8.16 1.62 14.70
N ALA A 30 -9.02 0.96 13.92
CA ALA A 30 -10.46 1.17 13.98
C ALA A 30 -11.09 0.60 15.26
N GLY A 31 -10.51 -0.46 15.85
CA GLY A 31 -10.98 -1.04 17.11
C GLY A 31 -10.65 -0.21 18.36
N THR A 32 -9.63 0.65 18.28
CA THR A 32 -9.16 1.51 19.40
C THR A 32 -9.64 2.96 19.25
N ALA A 33 -10.88 3.18 18.81
CA ALA A 33 -11.43 4.43 18.25
C ALA A 33 -11.47 5.69 19.15
N ASP A 34 -10.56 5.85 20.11
CA ASP A 34 -10.30 7.11 20.79
C ASP A 34 -9.36 7.97 19.93
N TYR A 35 -9.94 8.65 18.94
CA TYR A 35 -9.25 9.61 18.08
C TYR A 35 -8.97 10.95 18.79
N GLU A 36 -8.72 10.95 20.11
CA GLU A 36 -8.46 12.17 20.87
C GLU A 36 -7.21 12.92 20.36
N TRP A 37 -6.24 12.18 19.86
CA TRP A 37 -5.05 12.71 19.19
C TRP A 37 -5.35 13.47 17.88
N LEU A 38 -6.54 13.31 17.29
CA LEU A 38 -6.99 14.10 16.13
C LEU A 38 -7.52 15.47 16.50
N LYS A 39 -8.05 15.64 17.73
CA LYS A 39 -8.71 16.88 18.17
C LYS A 39 -7.74 18.06 18.33
N TYR A 40 -6.44 17.79 18.38
CA TYR A 40 -5.39 18.80 18.59
C TYR A 40 -4.86 19.43 17.29
N TYR A 41 -5.45 19.12 16.13
CA TYR A 41 -5.05 19.72 14.86
C TYR A 41 -5.79 21.04 14.59
N ASP A 42 -5.03 22.14 14.47
CA ASP A 42 -5.53 23.52 14.28
C ASP A 42 -6.11 23.82 12.88
N GLY A 43 -6.25 22.82 12.01
CA GLY A 43 -6.99 22.97 10.74
C GLY A 43 -6.39 23.96 9.74
N SER A 44 -5.16 24.45 9.94
CA SER A 44 -4.56 25.53 9.15
C SER A 44 -4.29 25.17 7.69
N SER A 45 -4.21 23.88 7.36
CA SER A 45 -4.08 23.38 5.98
C SER A 45 -5.36 22.67 5.52
N PRO A 46 -5.94 23.07 4.37
CA PRO A 46 -7.13 22.42 3.81
C PRO A 46 -6.94 20.92 3.54
N PHE A 47 -5.72 20.51 3.16
CA PHE A 47 -5.41 19.11 2.88
C PHE A 47 -5.45 18.25 4.15
N TRP A 48 -4.83 18.73 5.23
CA TRP A 48 -4.77 18.00 6.49
C TRP A 48 -6.12 18.01 7.22
N ALA A 49 -6.92 19.07 7.04
CA ALA A 49 -8.31 19.10 7.50
C ALA A 49 -9.14 18.02 6.79
N LEU A 50 -9.03 17.92 5.45
CA LEU A 50 -9.71 16.88 4.67
C LEU A 50 -9.28 15.48 5.13
N TRP A 51 -7.98 15.24 5.26
CA TRP A 51 -7.48 13.93 5.69
C TRP A 51 -7.94 13.58 7.10
N SER A 52 -7.92 14.54 8.03
CA SER A 52 -8.40 14.32 9.40
C SER A 52 -9.88 13.94 9.42
N ASN A 53 -10.71 14.62 8.64
CA ASN A 53 -12.13 14.28 8.53
C ASN A 53 -12.33 12.86 7.97
N LEU A 54 -11.55 12.44 6.96
CA LEU A 54 -11.59 11.04 6.46
C LEU A 54 -11.29 10.00 7.56
N ILE A 55 -10.42 10.33 8.51
CA ILE A 55 -10.11 9.46 9.65
C ILE A 55 -11.30 9.43 10.63
N LEU A 56 -11.84 10.59 11.01
CA LEU A 56 -12.96 10.69 11.96
C LEU A 56 -14.23 10.02 11.43
N ASP A 57 -14.50 10.15 10.14
CA ASP A 57 -15.66 9.56 9.47
C ASP A 57 -15.52 8.03 9.29
N GLY A 58 -14.40 7.43 9.71
CA GLY A 58 -14.13 6.00 9.57
C GLY A 58 -13.89 5.54 8.13
N LEU A 59 -13.73 6.48 7.19
CA LEU A 59 -13.57 6.19 5.76
C LEU A 59 -12.27 5.48 5.43
N LEU A 60 -11.27 5.51 6.33
CA LEU A 60 -10.05 4.71 6.21
C LEU A 60 -10.34 3.21 6.07
N MET A 61 -11.34 2.69 6.78
CA MET A 61 -11.70 1.27 6.69
C MET A 61 -12.29 0.93 5.32
N ASN A 62 -13.07 1.85 4.74
CA ASN A 62 -13.61 1.70 3.40
C ASN A 62 -12.49 1.64 2.35
N ILE A 63 -11.48 2.51 2.47
CA ILE A 63 -10.28 2.47 1.62
C ILE A 63 -9.57 1.12 1.76
N ALA A 64 -9.41 0.63 2.99
CA ALA A 64 -8.78 -0.67 3.24
C ALA A 64 -9.56 -1.83 2.59
N TYR A 65 -10.89 -1.83 2.64
CA TYR A 65 -11.71 -2.82 1.96
C TYR A 65 -11.58 -2.76 0.43
N VAL A 66 -11.55 -1.55 -0.15
CA VAL A 66 -11.32 -1.38 -1.60
C VAL A 66 -9.95 -1.96 -1.98
N LEU A 67 -8.89 -1.64 -1.24
CA LEU A 67 -7.55 -2.15 -1.52
C LEU A 67 -7.45 -3.67 -1.37
N ILE A 68 -8.11 -4.26 -0.37
CA ILE A 68 -8.24 -5.73 -0.26
C ILE A 68 -8.98 -6.32 -1.45
N GLY A 69 -10.08 -5.72 -1.89
CA GLY A 69 -10.81 -6.16 -3.08
C GLY A 69 -9.92 -6.19 -4.33
N VAL A 70 -9.10 -5.15 -4.52
CA VAL A 70 -8.12 -5.10 -5.62
C VAL A 70 -7.03 -6.16 -5.44
N THR A 71 -6.51 -6.38 -4.23
CA THR A 71 -5.53 -7.44 -3.97
C THR A 71 -6.10 -8.82 -4.29
N ILE A 72 -7.34 -9.12 -3.87
CA ILE A 72 -8.02 -10.38 -4.19
C ILE A 72 -8.09 -10.57 -5.71
N LEU A 73 -8.48 -9.51 -6.44
CA LEU A 73 -8.50 -9.54 -7.90
C LEU A 73 -7.12 -9.88 -8.47
N VAL A 74 -6.06 -9.21 -8.01
CA VAL A 74 -4.67 -9.49 -8.44
C VAL A 74 -4.29 -10.95 -8.16
N VAL A 75 -4.58 -11.46 -6.96
CA VAL A 75 -4.27 -12.84 -6.57
C VAL A 75 -5.02 -13.85 -7.45
N VAL A 76 -6.30 -13.64 -7.70
CA VAL A 76 -7.11 -14.48 -8.60
C VAL A 76 -6.50 -14.50 -10.00
N LEU A 77 -6.11 -13.33 -10.54
CA LEU A 77 -5.47 -13.24 -11.85
C LEU A 77 -4.14 -13.99 -11.91
N LEU A 78 -3.34 -13.93 -10.84
CA LEU A 78 -2.07 -14.66 -10.72
C LEU A 78 -2.28 -16.18 -10.66
N ILE A 79 -3.29 -16.65 -9.92
CA ILE A 79 -3.62 -18.08 -9.81
C ILE A 79 -4.14 -18.63 -11.14
N ILE A 80 -4.98 -17.86 -11.86
CA ILE A 80 -5.51 -18.27 -13.17
C ILE A 80 -4.40 -18.43 -14.21
N ARG A 81 -3.34 -17.59 -14.16
CA ARG A 81 -2.26 -17.60 -15.15
C ARG A 81 -1.60 -18.98 -15.31
N ARG A 82 -1.41 -19.73 -14.21
CA ARG A 82 -0.78 -21.08 -14.10
C ARG A 82 0.59 -21.30 -14.77
N ARG A 83 1.04 -20.43 -15.66
CA ARG A 83 2.33 -20.49 -16.36
C ARG A 83 3.38 -19.64 -15.64
N PRO A 84 4.62 -20.13 -15.52
CA PRO A 84 5.71 -19.34 -14.96
C PRO A 84 5.98 -18.10 -15.81
N TYR A 85 6.51 -17.05 -15.18
CA TYR A 85 6.98 -15.87 -15.89
C TYR A 85 8.21 -16.23 -16.74
N ASP A 86 8.22 -15.73 -17.97
CA ASP A 86 9.41 -15.75 -18.82
C ASP A 86 10.50 -14.82 -18.28
N GLU A 87 11.73 -14.96 -18.76
CA GLU A 87 12.89 -14.17 -18.32
C GLU A 87 12.65 -12.67 -18.47
N TYR A 88 11.99 -12.26 -19.55
CA TYR A 88 11.61 -10.86 -19.80
C TYR A 88 10.64 -10.33 -18.75
N HIS A 89 9.60 -11.12 -18.44
CA HIS A 89 8.60 -10.78 -17.44
C HIS A 89 9.20 -10.68 -16.04
N ALA A 90 10.07 -11.62 -15.67
CA ALA A 90 10.77 -11.61 -14.40
C ALA A 90 11.75 -10.43 -14.30
N ALA A 91 12.39 -10.03 -15.40
CA ALA A 91 13.26 -8.85 -15.45
C ALA A 91 12.46 -7.55 -15.23
N ILE A 92 11.30 -7.39 -15.90
CA ILE A 92 10.41 -6.24 -15.67
C ILE A 92 9.96 -6.19 -14.21
N LEU A 93 9.48 -7.31 -13.67
CA LEU A 93 9.03 -7.37 -12.27
C LEU A 93 10.15 -6.99 -11.29
N THR A 94 11.37 -7.46 -11.57
CA THR A 94 12.56 -7.13 -10.75
C THR A 94 12.87 -5.64 -10.82
N ASN A 95 12.85 -5.04 -12.01
CA ASN A 95 13.10 -3.60 -12.17
C ASN A 95 12.02 -2.76 -11.47
N CYS A 96 10.74 -3.13 -11.61
CA CYS A 96 9.64 -2.49 -10.90
C CYS A 96 9.83 -2.58 -9.37
N LEU A 97 10.24 -3.75 -8.87
CA LEU A 97 10.51 -3.94 -7.44
C LEU A 97 11.69 -3.07 -6.96
N ILE A 98 12.78 -2.99 -7.73
CA ILE A 98 13.93 -2.13 -7.40
C ILE A 98 13.51 -0.66 -7.35
N VAL A 99 12.78 -0.18 -8.36
CA VAL A 99 12.27 1.20 -8.40
C VAL A 99 11.33 1.46 -7.22
N ALA A 100 10.43 0.54 -6.91
CA ALA A 100 9.53 0.65 -5.76
C ALA A 100 10.32 0.72 -4.44
N ILE A 101 11.34 -0.12 -4.24
CA ILE A 101 12.19 -0.08 -3.04
C ILE A 101 12.90 1.28 -2.91
N ILE A 102 13.48 1.80 -4.00
CA ILE A 102 14.15 3.10 -4.00
C ILE A 102 13.16 4.22 -3.64
N LEU A 103 11.99 4.25 -4.29
CA LEU A 103 10.96 5.24 -4.01
C LEU A 103 10.45 5.14 -2.57
N THR A 104 10.26 3.92 -2.03
CA THR A 104 9.85 3.72 -0.64
C THR A 104 10.92 4.20 0.33
N LEU A 105 12.20 3.96 0.07
CA LEU A 105 13.30 4.47 0.91
C LEU A 105 13.35 6.00 0.92
N ILE A 106 13.19 6.63 -0.24
CA ILE A 106 13.09 8.09 -0.36
C ILE A 106 11.86 8.62 0.37
N ALA A 107 10.71 7.96 0.20
CA ALA A 107 9.46 8.35 0.86
C ALA A 107 9.57 8.22 2.39
N ILE A 108 10.24 7.19 2.91
CA ILE A 108 10.53 7.04 4.34
C ILE A 108 11.43 8.19 4.84
N ALA A 109 12.46 8.57 4.08
CA ALA A 109 13.33 9.68 4.45
C ALA A 109 12.58 11.03 4.49
N ILE A 110 11.75 11.30 3.47
CA ILE A 110 10.89 12.49 3.44
C ILE A 110 9.89 12.47 4.61
N PHE A 111 9.27 11.32 4.85
CA PHE A 111 8.33 11.13 5.94
C PHE A 111 8.98 11.40 7.30
N TYR A 112 10.17 10.85 7.52
CA TYR A 112 10.95 11.08 8.73
C TYR A 112 11.27 12.56 8.92
N TRP A 113 11.66 13.26 7.85
CA TRP A 113 11.88 14.70 7.90
C TRP A 113 10.61 15.48 8.26
N ILE A 114 9.46 15.16 7.66
CA ILE A 114 8.16 15.78 7.98
C ILE A 114 7.79 15.57 9.46
N VAL A 115 8.06 14.39 10.01
CA VAL A 115 7.82 14.09 11.43
C VAL A 115 8.73 14.92 12.34
N LEU A 116 10.00 15.10 11.97
CA LEU A 116 10.93 15.94 12.74
C LEU A 116 10.61 17.43 12.67
N SER A 117 10.14 17.93 11.52
CA SER A 117 9.78 19.33 11.36
C SER A 117 8.51 19.70 12.13
N GLU A 118 7.53 18.80 12.15
CA GLU A 118 6.25 19.00 12.81
C GLU A 118 5.81 17.71 13.51
N PRO A 119 6.16 17.52 14.80
CA PRO A 119 5.91 16.28 15.53
C PRO A 119 4.46 16.11 15.97
N PHE A 120 3.59 17.09 15.70
CA PHE A 120 2.17 16.98 15.99
C PHE A 120 1.49 16.04 14.99
N TRP A 121 0.48 15.30 15.46
CA TRP A 121 -0.41 14.50 14.63
C TRP A 121 0.31 13.43 13.77
N ILE A 122 1.38 12.84 14.32
CA ILE A 122 2.21 11.80 13.67
C ILE A 122 1.38 10.62 13.16
N ALA A 123 0.40 10.15 13.93
CA ALA A 123 -0.43 9.01 13.55
C ALA A 123 -1.22 9.28 12.25
N GLY A 124 -1.74 10.49 12.06
CA GLY A 124 -2.45 10.85 10.82
C GLY A 124 -1.53 10.95 9.60
N LYS A 125 -0.29 11.41 9.80
CA LYS A 125 0.74 11.38 8.76
C LYS A 125 1.09 9.93 8.38
N PHE A 126 1.23 9.04 9.38
CA PHE A 126 1.50 7.61 9.14
C PHE A 126 0.37 6.92 8.39
N THR A 127 -0.90 7.19 8.73
CA THR A 127 -2.02 6.59 8.00
C THR A 127 -2.02 7.02 6.53
N LEU A 128 -1.73 8.29 6.24
CA LEU A 128 -1.59 8.77 4.86
C LEU A 128 -0.45 8.06 4.13
N PHE A 129 0.72 7.98 4.75
CA PHE A 129 1.87 7.28 4.19
C PHE A 129 1.55 5.82 3.84
N ILE A 130 0.90 5.10 4.76
CA ILE A 130 0.48 3.71 4.56
C ILE A 130 -0.52 3.61 3.40
N VAL A 131 -1.54 4.47 3.33
CA VAL A 131 -2.52 4.44 2.24
C VAL A 131 -1.85 4.66 0.88
N ILE A 132 -0.97 5.66 0.76
CA ILE A 132 -0.25 5.94 -0.48
C ILE A 132 0.63 4.76 -0.87
N HIS A 133 1.41 4.23 0.06
CA HIS A 133 2.32 3.11 -0.20
C HIS A 133 1.56 1.82 -0.56
N TRP A 134 0.46 1.52 0.15
CA TRP A 134 -0.34 0.34 -0.15
C TRP A 134 -1.01 0.44 -1.52
N THR A 135 -1.62 1.60 -1.81
CA THR A 135 -2.27 1.87 -3.10
C THR A 135 -1.27 1.72 -4.24
N THR A 136 -0.11 2.37 -4.16
CA THR A 136 0.91 2.30 -5.21
C THR A 136 1.38 0.87 -5.48
N VAL A 137 1.64 0.06 -4.43
CA VAL A 137 2.09 -1.34 -4.60
C VAL A 137 1.00 -2.23 -5.20
N VAL A 138 -0.25 -2.11 -4.77
CA VAL A 138 -1.38 -2.92 -5.26
C VAL A 138 -1.71 -2.58 -6.71
N PHE A 139 -1.79 -1.28 -7.05
CA PHE A 139 -2.07 -0.85 -8.42
C PHE A 139 -0.91 -1.13 -9.37
N ALA A 140 0.34 -1.04 -8.92
CA ALA A 140 1.49 -1.47 -9.72
C ALA A 140 1.41 -2.97 -10.06
N ASN A 141 1.06 -3.81 -9.08
CA ASN A 141 0.85 -5.24 -9.31
C ASN A 141 -0.32 -5.52 -10.24
N LEU A 142 -1.46 -4.84 -10.06
CA LEU A 142 -2.60 -4.95 -10.96
C LEU A 142 -2.20 -4.61 -12.40
N THR A 143 -1.53 -3.47 -12.59
CA THR A 143 -1.07 -3.00 -13.89
C THR A 143 -0.11 -4.03 -14.51
N TYR A 144 0.85 -4.54 -13.74
CA TYR A 144 1.78 -5.57 -14.20
C TYR A 144 1.04 -6.84 -14.65
N VAL A 145 0.13 -7.35 -13.83
CA VAL A 145 -0.63 -8.57 -14.14
C VAL A 145 -1.53 -8.37 -15.35
N LEU A 146 -2.18 -7.22 -15.49
CA LEU A 146 -2.99 -6.89 -16.65
C LEU A 146 -2.14 -6.82 -17.92
N LEU A 147 -1.04 -6.07 -17.93
CA LEU A 147 -0.19 -5.95 -19.11
C LEU A 147 0.45 -7.28 -19.53
N CYS A 148 0.85 -8.09 -18.56
CA CYS A 148 1.54 -9.34 -18.81
C CYS A 148 0.61 -10.53 -19.10
N ARG A 149 -0.72 -10.40 -18.93
CA ARG A 149 -1.69 -11.49 -19.14
C ARG A 149 -2.04 -11.71 -20.61
N TRP A 150 -1.92 -10.68 -21.45
CA TRP A 150 -2.40 -10.68 -22.84
C TRP A 150 -1.30 -10.83 -23.90
N ARG A 151 -0.06 -11.10 -23.49
CA ARG A 151 1.09 -11.46 -24.35
C ARG A 151 1.75 -12.72 -23.80
#